data_AF-A0A380RBJ3-F1
#
_entry.id   AF-A0A380RBJ3-F1
#
_cell.length_a   1.000
_cell.length_b   1.000
_cell.length_c   1.000
_cell.angle_alpha   90.00
_cell.angle_beta   90.00
_cell.angle_gamma   90.00
#
_symmetry.space_group_name_H-M   'P 1'
#
loop_
_entity.id
_entity.type
_entity.pdbx_description
1 polymer ?
#
loop_
_entity_poly.entity_id
_entity_poly.type
_entity_poly.pdbx_seq_one_letter_code
_entity_poly.pdbx_strand_id
1 'polypeptide(L)'
;MTIRKRLTPALSTLLFLLVAVACQVVAIKIFPYVVGSPLVEDNAYILTRMMEGYLLLLTVIFAVFTKFKIHFECLNPGKERVKKDLIVSGIISVGLIAGLIVVRLCQNIFVPGYAEKPWFGLYLGTYMRWFYPISAVLQEIFVKGVVEDNITASCKKYNKHFTVWMTALFFFVIHMGYELPMMFGAAILCALTGYLYEKNKSVWGSILIHFVIGFVPKIVGVSR
;
A
#
# COMPACT_ATOMS: atom_id res chain seq x y z
N MET A 1 -9.48 -12.65 40.43
CA MET A 1 -8.73 -12.70 39.14
C MET A 1 -9.75 -12.66 38.00
N THR A 2 -10.07 -11.47 37.50
CA THR A 2 -11.09 -11.28 36.44
C THR A 2 -10.51 -11.72 35.12
N ILE A 3 -11.01 -12.83 34.58
CA ILE A 3 -10.72 -13.27 33.21
C ILE A 3 -11.29 -12.20 32.27
N ARG A 4 -10.48 -11.22 31.85
CA ARG A 4 -10.87 -10.27 30.80
C ARG A 4 -11.17 -11.11 29.55
N LYS A 5 -12.45 -11.21 29.18
CA LYS A 5 -12.86 -11.80 27.91
C LYS A 5 -12.16 -11.04 26.78
N ARG A 6 -11.11 -11.62 26.21
CA ARG A 6 -10.43 -11.04 25.04
C ARG A 6 -11.38 -11.05 23.86
N LEU A 7 -11.37 -9.96 23.08
CA LEU A 7 -12.14 -9.81 21.84
C LEU A 7 -11.92 -11.02 20.91
N THR A 8 -12.93 -11.38 20.12
CA THR A 8 -12.77 -12.39 19.07
C THR A 8 -11.86 -11.85 17.96
N PRO A 9 -11.14 -12.69 17.19
CA PRO A 9 -10.27 -12.21 16.11
C PRO A 9 -11.01 -11.35 15.08
N ALA A 10 -12.25 -11.72 14.74
CA ALA A 10 -13.09 -10.96 13.82
C ALA A 10 -13.45 -9.57 14.38
N LEU A 11 -13.83 -9.49 15.66
CA LEU A 11 -14.14 -8.20 16.29
C LEU A 11 -12.88 -7.34 16.44
N SER A 12 -11.73 -7.94 16.79
CA SER A 12 -10.44 -7.24 16.82
C SER A 12 -10.06 -6.68 15.46
N THR A 13 -10.22 -7.46 14.40
CA THR A 13 -9.93 -7.04 13.02
C THR A 13 -10.85 -5.90 12.59
N LEU A 14 -12.16 -6.02 12.83
CA LEU A 14 -13.13 -4.97 12.52
C LEU A 14 -12.80 -3.66 13.25
N LEU A 15 -12.55 -3.72 14.56
CA LEU A 15 -12.20 -2.55 15.35
C LEU A 15 -10.87 -1.93 14.90
N PHE A 16 -9.88 -2.75 14.53
CA PHE A 16 -8.63 -2.25 13.98
C PHE A 16 -8.85 -1.43 12.70
N LEU A 17 -9.62 -1.97 11.75
CA LEU A 17 -9.92 -1.30 10.49
C LEU A 17 -10.68 0.01 10.71
N LEU A 18 -11.70 0.01 11.58
CA LEU A 18 -12.49 1.21 11.89
C LEU A 18 -11.64 2.29 12.57
N VAL A 19 -10.81 1.92 13.55
CA VAL A 19 -9.93 2.86 14.24
C VAL A 19 -8.87 3.41 13.28
N ALA A 20 -8.30 2.58 12.41
CA ALA A 20 -7.34 3.03 11.41
C ALA A 20 -7.94 4.07 10.44
N VAL A 21 -9.17 3.87 9.98
CA VAL A 21 -9.90 4.85 9.15
C VAL A 21 -10.19 6.13 9.95
N ALA A 22 -10.64 6.00 11.20
CA ALA A 22 -10.89 7.16 12.07
C ALA A 22 -9.62 7.99 12.29
N CYS A 23 -8.48 7.33 12.55
CA CYS A 23 -7.18 8.00 12.65
C CYS A 23 -6.81 8.72 11.36
N GLN A 24 -7.08 8.15 10.18
CA GLN A 24 -6.79 8.82 8.91
C GLN A 24 -7.64 10.08 8.70
N VAL A 25 -8.94 10.00 9.02
CA VAL A 25 -9.83 11.16 8.96
C VAL A 25 -9.33 12.28 9.89
N VAL A 26 -8.90 11.93 11.10
CA VAL A 26 -8.29 12.89 12.04
C VAL A 26 -6.98 13.45 11.47
N ALA A 27 -6.09 12.60 10.96
CA ALA A 27 -4.80 13.00 10.40
C ALA A 27 -4.97 14.03 9.27
N ILE A 28 -5.92 13.81 8.35
CA ILE A 28 -6.25 14.74 7.28
C ILE A 28 -6.77 16.08 7.83
N LYS A 29 -7.66 16.04 8.83
CA LYS A 29 -8.22 17.27 9.43
C LYS A 29 -7.19 18.10 10.18
N ILE A 30 -6.25 17.46 10.88
CA ILE A 30 -5.21 18.17 11.63
C ILE A 30 -4.02 18.57 10.76
N PHE A 31 -3.88 17.99 9.57
CA PHE A 31 -2.74 18.18 8.68
C PHE A 31 -2.37 19.67 8.48
N PRO A 32 -3.30 20.60 8.16
CA PRO A 32 -2.93 21.98 7.92
C PRO A 32 -2.39 22.69 9.17
N TYR A 33 -2.84 22.27 10.35
CA TYR A 33 -2.40 22.84 11.63
C TYR A 33 -1.04 22.31 12.06
N VAL A 34 -0.74 21.04 11.76
CA VAL A 34 0.54 20.40 12.10
C VAL A 34 1.63 20.78 11.10
N VAL A 35 1.29 20.83 9.81
CA VAL A 35 2.26 21.08 8.72
C VAL A 35 2.34 22.57 8.36
N GLY A 36 1.36 23.38 8.78
CA GLY A 36 1.32 24.82 8.49
C GLY A 36 0.97 25.15 7.04
N SER A 37 0.48 24.16 6.27
CA SER A 37 0.06 24.35 4.87
C SER A 37 -1.10 23.41 4.51
N PRO A 38 -1.95 23.77 3.52
CA PRO A 38 -3.02 22.89 3.05
C PRO A 38 -2.46 21.57 2.53
N LEU A 39 -3.23 20.48 2.67
CA LEU A 39 -2.89 19.22 2.04
C LEU A 39 -3.01 19.36 0.51
N VAL A 40 -1.89 19.19 -0.17
CA VAL A 40 -1.76 19.22 -1.64
C VAL A 40 -0.89 18.05 -2.08
N GLU A 41 -0.88 17.72 -3.38
CA GLU A 41 -0.06 16.62 -3.91
C GLU A 41 1.40 16.71 -3.47
N ASP A 42 1.96 17.93 -3.45
CA ASP A 42 3.35 18.18 -3.12
C ASP A 42 3.75 17.80 -1.68
N ASN A 43 2.81 17.85 -0.73
CA ASN A 43 3.09 17.54 0.67
C ASN A 43 2.34 16.29 1.16
N ALA A 44 1.59 15.62 0.30
CA ALA A 44 0.83 14.41 0.63
C ALA A 44 1.71 13.26 1.13
N TYR A 45 3.01 13.24 0.78
CA TYR A 45 3.98 12.28 1.35
C TYR A 45 4.11 12.37 2.87
N ILE A 46 3.91 13.57 3.46
CA ILE A 46 3.94 13.77 4.91
C ILE A 46 2.75 13.04 5.53
N LEU A 47 1.57 13.13 4.91
CA LEU A 47 0.38 12.42 5.36
C LEU A 47 0.58 10.91 5.28
N THR A 48 1.25 10.39 4.24
CA THR A 48 1.62 8.96 4.15
C THR A 48 2.51 8.53 5.30
N ARG A 49 3.46 9.37 5.72
CA ARG A 49 4.34 9.06 6.86
C ARG A 49 3.58 9.08 8.18
N MET A 50 2.69 10.06 8.37
CA MET A 50 1.78 10.07 9.53
C MET A 50 0.92 8.80 9.56
N MET A 51 0.40 8.39 8.39
CA MET A 51 -0.36 7.16 8.19
C MET A 51 0.43 5.92 8.61
N GLU A 52 1.62 5.72 8.06
CA GLU A 52 2.49 4.60 8.43
C GLU A 52 2.81 4.59 9.93
N GLY A 53 3.10 5.76 10.51
CA GLY A 53 3.40 5.90 11.94
C GLY A 53 2.25 5.45 12.83
N TYR A 54 1.04 5.97 12.62
CA TYR A 54 -0.10 5.57 13.45
C TYR A 54 -0.56 4.14 13.16
N LEU A 55 -0.44 3.63 11.93
CA LEU A 55 -0.80 2.24 11.60
C LEU A 55 0.13 1.24 12.29
N LEU A 56 1.42 1.53 12.37
CA LEU A 56 2.37 0.73 13.15
C LEU A 56 2.02 0.76 14.64
N LEU A 57 1.72 1.93 15.19
CA LEU A 57 1.30 2.06 16.59
C LEU A 57 0.02 1.27 16.89
N LEU A 58 -1.00 1.41 16.05
CA LEU A 58 -2.26 0.67 16.18
C LEU A 58 -2.03 -0.84 16.07
N THR A 59 -1.14 -1.28 15.19
CA THR A 59 -0.79 -2.71 15.03
C THR A 59 -0.25 -3.27 16.34
N VAL A 60 0.69 -2.56 16.97
CA VAL A 60 1.29 -2.97 18.25
C VAL A 60 0.22 -2.98 19.36
N ILE A 61 -0.58 -1.94 19.48
CA ILE A 61 -1.66 -1.84 20.47
C ILE A 61 -2.63 -3.02 20.32
N PHE A 62 -3.11 -3.29 19.10
CA PHE A 62 -4.06 -4.38 18.87
C PHE A 62 -3.43 -5.76 19.10
N ALA A 63 -2.17 -5.96 18.72
CA ALA A 63 -1.46 -7.22 18.97
C ALA A 63 -1.28 -7.50 20.47
N VAL A 64 -0.99 -6.46 21.28
CA VAL A 64 -0.79 -6.60 22.73
C VAL A 64 -2.12 -6.79 23.48
N PHE A 65 -3.16 -6.02 23.13
CA PHE A 65 -4.38 -5.95 23.92
C PHE A 65 -5.54 -6.81 23.40
N THR A 66 -5.42 -7.42 22.22
CA THR A 66 -6.52 -8.17 21.58
C THR A 66 -6.08 -9.57 21.09
N LYS A 67 -6.86 -10.20 20.19
CA LYS A 67 -6.48 -11.43 19.48
C LYS A 67 -5.96 -11.19 18.06
N PHE A 68 -5.76 -9.93 17.70
CA PHE A 68 -5.14 -9.50 16.45
C PHE A 68 -3.72 -10.05 16.35
N LYS A 69 -3.33 -10.55 15.18
CA LYS A 69 -2.02 -11.19 14.96
C LYS A 69 -1.17 -10.37 14.00
N ILE A 70 0.14 -10.49 14.13
CA ILE A 70 1.09 -9.98 13.13
C ILE A 70 1.70 -11.20 12.46
N HIS A 71 1.49 -11.34 11.16
CA HIS A 71 1.94 -12.47 10.37
C HIS A 71 3.22 -12.11 9.62
N PHE A 72 4.36 -12.57 10.14
CA PHE A 72 5.68 -12.38 9.51
C PHE A 72 6.07 -13.55 8.60
N GLU A 73 5.27 -14.61 8.53
CA GLU A 73 5.54 -15.78 7.70
C GLU A 73 5.62 -15.42 6.20
N CYS A 74 4.97 -14.33 5.78
CA CYS A 74 5.00 -13.79 4.42
C CYS A 74 6.40 -13.37 3.94
N LEU A 75 7.32 -13.07 4.89
CA LEU A 75 8.71 -12.72 4.60
C LEU A 75 9.56 -13.95 4.26
N ASN A 76 9.19 -15.13 4.76
CA ASN A 76 9.94 -16.37 4.54
C ASN A 76 9.02 -17.58 4.25
N PRO A 77 8.27 -17.57 3.13
CA PRO A 77 7.31 -18.64 2.80
C PRO A 77 7.94 -19.87 2.14
N GLY A 78 9.28 -19.90 2.04
CA GLY A 78 10.05 -20.95 1.39
C GLY A 78 10.54 -20.56 -0.01
N LYS A 79 11.75 -21.02 -0.37
CA LYS A 79 12.49 -20.61 -1.58
C LYS A 79 11.67 -20.76 -2.87
N GLU A 80 10.97 -21.87 -3.04
CA GLU A 80 10.15 -22.12 -4.24
C GLU A 80 8.99 -21.13 -4.41
N ARG A 81 8.35 -20.75 -3.30
CA ARG A 81 7.26 -19.78 -3.34
C ARG A 81 7.78 -18.39 -3.65
N VAL A 82 8.88 -17.97 -3.00
CA VAL A 82 9.55 -16.70 -3.31
C VAL A 82 9.97 -16.65 -4.78
N LYS A 83 10.56 -17.73 -5.31
CA LYS A 83 10.96 -17.82 -6.71
C LYS A 83 9.78 -17.63 -7.66
N LYS A 84 8.69 -18.38 -7.45
CA LYS A 84 7.48 -18.26 -8.28
C LYS A 84 6.87 -16.87 -8.20
N ASP A 85 6.85 -16.30 -7.00
CA ASP A 85 6.36 -14.96 -6.73
C ASP A 85 7.14 -13.89 -7.48
N LEU A 86 8.48 -13.92 -7.36
CA LEU A 86 9.38 -12.99 -8.04
C LEU A 86 9.38 -13.11 -9.56
N ILE A 87 9.20 -14.32 -10.11
CA ILE A 87 9.10 -14.51 -11.56
C ILE A 87 7.81 -13.85 -12.08
N VAL A 88 6.67 -14.14 -11.43
CA VAL A 88 5.38 -13.60 -11.86
C VAL A 88 5.35 -12.08 -11.69
N SER A 89 5.83 -11.56 -10.56
CA SER A 89 5.91 -10.13 -10.33
C SER A 89 6.89 -9.44 -11.28
N GLY A 90 8.03 -10.07 -11.58
CA GLY A 90 8.99 -9.55 -12.56
C GLY A 90 8.38 -9.39 -13.95
N ILE A 91 7.61 -10.39 -14.42
CA ILE A 91 6.88 -10.31 -15.69
C ILE A 91 5.86 -9.17 -15.67
N ILE A 92 5.07 -9.05 -14.59
CA ILE A 92 4.10 -7.96 -14.42
C ILE A 92 4.81 -6.61 -14.42
N SER A 93 5.91 -6.46 -13.69
CA SER A 93 6.71 -5.24 -13.62
C SER A 93 7.27 -4.83 -14.99
N VAL A 94 7.79 -5.76 -15.77
CA VAL A 94 8.24 -5.46 -17.15
C VAL A 94 7.08 -4.98 -18.01
N GLY A 95 5.92 -5.64 -17.94
CA GLY A 95 4.72 -5.21 -18.65
C GLY A 95 4.24 -3.82 -18.24
N LEU A 96 4.27 -3.50 -16.95
CA LEU A 96 3.93 -2.16 -16.42
C LEU A 96 4.90 -1.10 -16.91
N ILE A 97 6.21 -1.36 -16.88
CA ILE A 97 7.23 -0.43 -17.39
C ILE A 97 7.04 -0.19 -18.89
N ALA A 98 6.82 -1.25 -19.68
CA ALA A 98 6.52 -1.11 -21.10
C ALA A 98 5.25 -0.27 -21.34
N GLY A 99 4.19 -0.51 -20.56
CA GLY A 99 2.97 0.31 -20.59
C GLY A 99 3.23 1.77 -20.27
N LEU A 100 4.06 2.08 -19.25
CA LEU A 100 4.45 3.45 -18.92
C LEU A 100 5.23 4.12 -20.06
N ILE A 101 6.11 3.39 -20.76
CA ILE A 101 6.81 3.90 -21.94
C ILE A 101 5.83 4.23 -23.07
N VAL A 102 4.83 3.38 -23.32
CA VAL A 102 3.78 3.66 -24.31
C VAL A 102 2.98 4.90 -23.93
N VAL A 103 2.56 5.01 -22.66
CA VAL A 103 1.87 6.21 -22.15
C VAL A 103 2.74 7.45 -22.34
N ARG A 104 4.03 7.37 -22.04
CA ARG A 104 5.00 8.45 -22.23
C ARG A 104 5.08 8.89 -23.68
N LEU A 105 5.17 7.94 -24.62
CA LEU A 105 5.20 8.23 -26.06
C LEU A 105 3.92 8.93 -26.51
N CYS A 106 2.75 8.46 -26.07
CA CYS A 106 1.48 9.12 -26.35
C CYS A 106 1.45 10.55 -25.77
N GLN A 107 1.85 10.74 -24.51
CA GLN A 107 1.89 12.06 -23.87
C GLN A 107 2.82 13.05 -24.61
N ASN A 108 3.95 12.60 -25.14
CA ASN A 108 4.86 13.44 -25.90
C ASN A 108 4.24 13.99 -27.19
N ILE A 109 3.27 13.27 -27.78
CA ILE A 109 2.55 13.70 -28.99
C ILE A 109 1.51 14.76 -28.64
N PHE A 110 0.79 14.58 -27.54
CA PHE A 110 -0.37 15.42 -27.21
C PHE A 110 -0.07 16.59 -26.26
N VAL A 111 1.04 16.55 -25.51
CA VAL A 111 1.34 17.53 -24.47
C VAL A 111 2.81 17.97 -24.55
N PRO A 112 3.11 19.18 -25.09
CA PRO A 112 4.48 19.65 -25.31
C PRO A 112 5.36 19.61 -24.06
N GLY A 113 4.82 20.00 -22.89
CA GLY A 113 5.55 20.01 -21.62
C GLY A 113 5.95 18.61 -21.11
N TYR A 114 5.40 17.53 -21.66
CA TYR A 114 5.92 16.18 -21.40
C TYR A 114 7.15 15.92 -22.27
N ALA A 115 7.17 16.28 -23.55
CA ALA A 115 8.29 16.01 -24.45
C ALA A 115 9.63 16.62 -23.97
N GLU A 116 9.57 17.73 -23.22
CA GLU A 116 10.74 18.42 -22.65
C GLU A 116 11.34 17.71 -21.42
N LYS A 117 10.59 16.83 -20.75
CA LYS A 117 11.10 16.09 -19.58
C LYS A 117 12.15 15.04 -20.00
N PRO A 118 13.21 14.82 -19.19
CA PRO A 118 14.17 13.76 -19.47
C PRO A 118 13.50 12.38 -19.42
N TRP A 119 13.97 11.46 -20.25
CA TRP A 119 13.52 10.06 -20.27
C TRP A 119 13.91 9.28 -19.00
N PHE A 120 14.89 9.78 -18.25
CA PHE A 120 15.32 9.23 -16.98
C PHE A 120 15.67 10.35 -16.02
N GLY A 121 15.01 10.36 -14.86
CA GLY A 121 15.39 11.21 -13.73
C GLY A 121 15.00 10.55 -12.41
N LEU A 122 15.92 10.52 -11.44
CA LEU A 122 15.60 9.91 -10.14
C LEU A 122 14.74 10.82 -9.25
N TYR A 123 14.85 12.15 -9.43
CA TYR A 123 14.13 13.18 -8.66
C TYR A 123 14.13 12.93 -7.14
N LEU A 124 15.27 12.52 -6.57
CA LEU A 124 15.36 12.11 -5.17
C LEU A 124 15.06 13.26 -4.18
N GLY A 125 15.31 14.51 -4.58
CA GLY A 125 15.00 15.69 -3.79
C GLY A 125 13.50 16.06 -3.75
N THR A 126 12.67 15.42 -4.57
CA THR A 126 11.24 15.71 -4.65
C THR A 126 10.46 14.76 -3.74
N TYR A 127 9.53 15.29 -2.93
CA TYR A 127 8.56 14.52 -2.13
C TYR A 127 9.17 13.41 -1.24
N MET A 128 10.39 13.61 -0.73
CA MET A 128 11.15 12.58 0.01
C MET A 128 11.22 11.23 -0.71
N ARG A 129 11.33 11.26 -2.04
CA ARG A 129 11.30 10.07 -2.89
C ARG A 129 12.40 9.06 -2.57
N TRP A 130 13.52 9.50 -2.00
CA TRP A 130 14.56 8.62 -1.48
C TRP A 130 14.06 7.63 -0.40
N PHE A 131 12.95 7.94 0.29
CA PHE A 131 12.33 7.06 1.28
C PHE A 131 11.27 6.11 0.69
N TYR A 132 10.82 6.35 -0.54
CA TYR A 132 9.77 5.54 -1.17
C TYR A 132 10.05 4.01 -1.18
N PRO A 133 11.29 3.52 -1.44
CA PRO A 133 11.59 2.09 -1.33
C PRO A 133 11.24 1.50 0.04
N ILE A 134 11.49 2.24 1.12
CA ILE A 134 11.20 1.82 2.49
C ILE A 134 9.68 1.80 2.70
N SER A 135 8.99 2.83 2.21
CA SER A 135 7.53 2.92 2.27
C SER A 135 6.85 1.73 1.59
N ALA A 136 7.26 1.36 0.37
CA ALA A 136 6.69 0.22 -0.35
C ALA A 136 6.85 -1.09 0.45
N VAL A 137 8.01 -1.30 1.07
CA VAL A 137 8.25 -2.46 1.95
C VAL A 137 7.33 -2.44 3.16
N LEU A 138 7.27 -1.32 3.89
CA LEU A 138 6.47 -1.18 5.10
C LEU A 138 4.98 -1.36 4.80
N GLN A 139 4.47 -0.73 3.74
CA GLN A 139 3.07 -0.80 3.37
C GLN A 139 2.65 -2.19 2.91
N GLU A 140 3.50 -2.90 2.14
CA GLU A 140 3.16 -4.27 1.72
C GLU A 140 3.23 -5.27 2.88
N ILE A 141 4.23 -5.16 3.77
CA ILE A 141 4.28 -6.00 4.98
C ILE A 141 3.06 -5.75 5.86
N PHE A 142 2.70 -4.48 6.04
CA PHE A 142 1.50 -4.11 6.79
C PHE A 142 0.23 -4.65 6.12
N VAL A 143 0.01 -4.36 4.84
CA VAL A 143 -1.24 -4.72 4.18
C VAL A 143 -1.40 -6.25 4.05
N LYS A 144 -0.31 -7.00 3.83
CA LYS A 144 -0.37 -8.48 3.70
C LYS A 144 -0.31 -9.19 5.04
N GLY A 145 0.72 -8.89 5.83
CA GLY A 145 0.99 -9.57 7.10
C GLY A 145 0.14 -9.07 8.28
N VAL A 146 -0.46 -7.89 8.19
CA VAL A 146 -1.31 -7.34 9.25
C VAL A 146 -2.77 -7.30 8.82
N VAL A 147 -3.10 -6.74 7.66
CA VAL A 147 -4.50 -6.54 7.27
C VAL A 147 -5.09 -7.79 6.62
N GLU A 148 -4.54 -8.22 5.49
CA GLU A 148 -5.11 -9.26 4.62
C GLU A 148 -5.21 -10.62 5.34
N ASP A 149 -4.16 -11.04 6.05
CA ASP A 149 -4.20 -12.29 6.79
C ASP A 149 -5.16 -12.27 8.00
N ASN A 150 -5.32 -11.13 8.70
CA ASN A 150 -6.32 -11.04 9.77
C ASN A 150 -7.75 -11.03 9.23
N ILE A 151 -8.00 -10.39 8.08
CA ILE A 151 -9.28 -10.48 7.36
C ILE A 151 -9.53 -11.93 6.94
N THR A 152 -8.55 -12.59 6.33
CA THR A 152 -8.67 -14.00 5.91
C THR A 152 -8.96 -14.91 7.10
N ALA A 153 -8.26 -14.73 8.22
CA ALA A 153 -8.48 -15.50 9.44
C ALA A 153 -9.89 -15.27 10.03
N SER A 154 -10.44 -14.06 9.89
CA SER A 154 -11.76 -13.66 10.39
C SER A 154 -12.90 -14.07 9.45
N CYS A 155 -12.62 -14.17 8.15
CA CYS A 155 -13.62 -14.34 7.09
C CYS A 155 -13.45 -15.67 6.33
N LYS A 156 -12.88 -16.70 6.95
CA LYS A 156 -12.61 -18.02 6.31
C LYS A 156 -13.78 -18.60 5.50
N LYS A 157 -15.03 -18.27 5.85
CA LYS A 157 -16.24 -18.70 5.12
C LYS A 157 -16.50 -17.99 3.79
N TYR A 158 -15.89 -16.83 3.53
CA TYR A 158 -16.23 -15.93 2.41
C TYR A 158 -15.27 -15.99 1.22
N ASN A 159 -14.33 -16.95 1.22
CA ASN A 159 -13.30 -17.16 0.18
C ASN A 159 -12.26 -16.02 0.04
N LYS A 160 -11.19 -16.28 -0.72
CA LYS A 160 -10.06 -15.36 -0.91
C LYS A 160 -10.43 -14.06 -1.62
N HIS A 161 -11.42 -14.06 -2.50
CA HIS A 161 -11.83 -12.87 -3.26
C HIS A 161 -12.43 -11.82 -2.33
N PHE A 162 -13.23 -12.26 -1.36
CA PHE A 162 -13.77 -11.37 -0.34
C PHE A 162 -12.64 -10.69 0.45
N THR A 163 -11.66 -11.45 0.94
CA THR A 163 -10.51 -10.86 1.66
C THR A 163 -9.79 -9.83 0.79
N VAL A 164 -9.39 -10.20 -0.43
CA VAL A 164 -8.61 -9.32 -1.32
C VAL A 164 -9.34 -8.00 -1.56
N TRP A 165 -10.65 -8.05 -1.84
CA TRP A 165 -11.43 -6.83 -2.09
C TRP A 165 -11.67 -6.00 -0.82
N MET A 166 -11.87 -6.62 0.35
CA MET A 166 -11.98 -5.88 1.61
C MET A 166 -10.67 -5.19 1.97
N THR A 167 -9.53 -5.85 1.75
CA THR A 167 -8.20 -5.26 1.94
C THR A 167 -7.97 -4.11 0.96
N ALA A 168 -8.36 -4.27 -0.31
CA ALA A 168 -8.25 -3.23 -1.33
C ALA A 168 -9.12 -2.00 -1.02
N LEU A 169 -10.35 -2.21 -0.53
CA LEU A 169 -11.23 -1.11 -0.10
C LEU A 169 -10.70 -0.41 1.16
N PHE A 170 -10.15 -1.15 2.11
CA PHE A 170 -9.47 -0.53 3.24
C PHE A 170 -8.29 0.32 2.76
N PHE A 171 -7.48 -0.20 1.83
CA PHE A 171 -6.36 0.51 1.24
C PHE A 171 -6.82 1.76 0.45
N PHE A 172 -7.93 1.70 -0.29
CA PHE A 172 -8.57 2.85 -0.93
C PHE A 172 -8.89 3.96 0.09
N VAL A 173 -9.57 3.62 1.19
CA VAL A 173 -10.04 4.58 2.17
C VAL A 173 -8.88 5.21 2.95
N ILE A 174 -7.85 4.46 3.32
CA ILE A 174 -6.70 5.06 4.01
C ILE A 174 -5.90 6.02 3.11
N HIS A 175 -6.05 5.96 1.78
CA HIS A 175 -5.48 6.92 0.84
C HIS A 175 -6.39 8.13 0.54
N MET A 176 -7.45 8.35 1.31
CA MET A 176 -8.42 9.44 1.06
C MET A 176 -7.89 10.88 1.19
N GLY A 177 -6.61 11.06 1.55
CA GLY A 177 -5.93 12.36 1.48
C GLY A 177 -5.43 12.72 0.08
N TYR A 178 -5.54 11.80 -0.89
CA TYR A 178 -5.14 12.01 -2.27
C TYR A 178 -6.36 12.15 -3.18
N GLU A 179 -6.11 12.56 -4.43
CA GLU A 179 -7.15 12.61 -5.45
C GLU A 179 -7.70 11.22 -5.79
N LEU A 180 -8.97 11.20 -6.20
CA LEU A 180 -9.72 9.98 -6.47
C LEU A 180 -9.03 9.01 -7.45
N PRO A 181 -8.38 9.44 -8.56
CA PRO A 181 -7.65 8.54 -9.44
C PRO A 181 -6.51 7.79 -8.73
N MET A 182 -5.80 8.46 -7.82
CA MET A 182 -4.74 7.84 -7.04
C MET A 182 -5.32 6.81 -6.06
N MET A 183 -6.42 7.15 -5.37
CA MET A 183 -7.11 6.22 -4.47
C MET A 183 -7.54 4.94 -5.19
N PHE A 184 -8.13 5.06 -6.38
CA PHE A 184 -8.47 3.89 -7.21
C PHE A 184 -7.23 3.11 -7.66
N GLY A 185 -6.17 3.80 -8.07
CA GLY A 185 -4.88 3.17 -8.41
C GLY A 185 -4.32 2.36 -7.24
N ALA A 186 -4.34 2.91 -6.03
CA ALA A 186 -3.93 2.23 -4.80
C ALA A 186 -4.80 1.00 -4.52
N ALA A 187 -6.12 1.08 -4.70
CA ALA A 187 -7.03 -0.04 -4.51
C ALA A 187 -6.78 -1.17 -5.52
N ILE A 188 -6.63 -0.83 -6.80
CA ILE A 188 -6.35 -1.79 -7.87
C ILE A 188 -5.00 -2.47 -7.64
N LEU A 189 -3.96 -1.69 -7.31
CA LEU A 189 -2.66 -2.21 -6.93
C LEU A 189 -2.77 -3.20 -5.76
N CYS A 190 -3.47 -2.82 -4.69
CA CYS A 190 -3.65 -3.65 -3.51
C CYS A 190 -4.39 -4.95 -3.82
N ALA A 191 -5.41 -4.90 -4.69
CA ALA A 191 -6.12 -6.09 -5.15
C ALA A 191 -5.22 -7.02 -5.99
N LEU A 192 -4.46 -6.46 -6.94
CA LEU A 192 -3.51 -7.20 -7.76
C LEU A 192 -2.43 -7.89 -6.91
N THR A 193 -1.81 -7.14 -5.99
CA THR A 193 -0.81 -7.70 -5.07
C THR A 193 -1.43 -8.65 -4.06
N GLY A 194 -2.71 -8.47 -3.69
CA GLY A 194 -3.45 -9.41 -2.83
C GLY A 194 -3.69 -10.76 -3.50
N TYR A 195 -4.09 -10.78 -4.76
CA TYR A 195 -4.23 -12.05 -5.49
C TYR A 195 -2.89 -12.78 -5.69
N LEU A 196 -1.81 -12.02 -5.93
CA LEU A 196 -0.47 -12.58 -5.99
C LEU A 196 -0.06 -13.16 -4.62
N TYR A 197 -0.30 -12.40 -3.55
CA TYR A 197 -0.03 -12.80 -2.18
C TYR A 197 -0.81 -14.06 -1.79
N GLU A 198 -2.11 -14.14 -2.03
CA GLU A 198 -2.92 -15.32 -1.70
C GLU A 198 -2.45 -16.59 -2.42
N LYS A 199 -1.83 -16.45 -3.60
CA LYS A 199 -1.31 -17.58 -4.38
C LYS A 199 0.00 -18.16 -3.80
N ASN A 200 0.94 -17.29 -3.43
CA ASN A 200 2.30 -17.71 -3.04
C ASN A 200 2.55 -17.58 -1.52
N LYS A 201 1.71 -16.82 -0.82
CA LYS A 201 1.92 -16.32 0.54
C LYS A 201 3.28 -15.67 0.73
N SER A 202 3.77 -14.99 -0.31
CA SER A 202 5.02 -14.25 -0.34
C SER A 202 4.74 -12.78 -0.62
N VAL A 203 5.39 -11.89 0.14
CA VAL A 203 5.21 -10.44 0.01
C VAL A 203 6.21 -9.79 -0.97
N TRP A 204 7.27 -10.50 -1.35
CA TRP A 204 8.39 -9.93 -2.11
C TRP A 204 7.98 -9.45 -3.51
N GLY A 205 7.14 -10.20 -4.21
CA GLY A 205 6.59 -9.81 -5.50
C GLY A 205 5.62 -8.63 -5.39
N SER A 206 4.84 -8.58 -4.31
CA SER A 206 3.99 -7.42 -4.00
C SER A 206 4.81 -6.15 -3.78
N ILE A 207 5.89 -6.24 -3.00
CA ILE A 207 6.85 -5.14 -2.78
C ILE A 207 7.43 -4.66 -4.11
N LEU A 208 7.85 -5.59 -4.98
CA LEU A 208 8.41 -5.24 -6.29
C LEU A 208 7.39 -4.49 -7.15
N ILE A 209 6.16 -5.00 -7.26
CA ILE A 209 5.12 -4.37 -8.08
C ILE A 209 4.74 -3.00 -7.53
N HIS A 210 4.56 -2.89 -6.20
CA HIS A 210 4.26 -1.62 -5.55
C HIS A 210 5.38 -0.62 -5.81
N PHE A 211 6.63 -1.01 -5.58
CA PHE A 211 7.79 -0.17 -5.87
C PHE A 211 7.79 0.32 -7.33
N VAL A 212 7.58 -0.58 -8.30
CA VAL A 212 7.55 -0.22 -9.72
C VAL A 212 6.43 0.78 -10.01
N ILE A 213 5.22 0.57 -9.49
CA ILE A 213 4.07 1.43 -9.77
C ILE A 213 4.20 2.82 -9.16
N GLY A 214 4.68 2.96 -7.93
CA GLY A 214 4.78 4.31 -7.34
C GLY A 214 6.14 4.98 -7.55
N PHE A 215 7.19 4.25 -7.93
CA PHE A 215 8.49 4.85 -8.21
C PHE A 215 8.76 5.07 -9.70
N VAL A 216 8.45 4.12 -10.59
CA VAL A 216 8.91 4.22 -12.00
C VAL A 216 8.21 5.32 -12.82
N PRO A 217 6.91 5.63 -12.68
CA PRO A 217 6.25 6.64 -13.52
C PRO A 217 6.97 7.99 -13.53
N LYS A 218 7.46 8.42 -12.36
CA LYS A 218 8.21 9.68 -12.26
C LYS A 218 9.65 9.55 -12.73
N ILE A 219 10.25 8.34 -12.80
CA ILE A 219 11.55 8.14 -13.47
C ILE A 219 11.42 8.38 -14.96
N VAL A 220 10.38 7.82 -15.57
CA VAL A 220 10.17 7.87 -17.02
C VAL A 220 9.40 9.13 -17.46
N GLY A 221 9.19 10.08 -16.55
CA GLY A 221 8.58 11.38 -16.84
C GLY A 221 7.08 11.35 -17.16
N VAL A 222 6.35 10.29 -16.77
CA VAL A 222 4.92 10.11 -17.04
C VAL A 222 4.02 10.86 -16.04
N SER A 223 4.54 11.14 -14.84
CA SER A 223 3.86 11.97 -13.84
C SER A 223 4.49 13.36 -13.74
N ARG A 224 3.78 14.30 -13.09
CA ARG A 224 4.38 15.55 -12.62
C ARG A 224 5.37 15.26 -11.47
#